data_AF-A0AAV9IYX4-F1
#
_entry.id   AF-A0AAV9IYX4-F1
#
_cell.length_a   1.000
_cell.length_b   1.000
_cell.length_c   1.000
_cell.angle_alpha   90.00
_cell.angle_beta   90.00
_cell.angle_gamma   90.00
#
_symmetry.space_group_name_H-M   'P 1'
#
loop_
_entity.id
_entity.type
_entity.pdbx_description
1 polymer ?
#
loop_
_entity_poly.entity_id
_entity_poly.type
_entity_poly.pdbx_seq_one_letter_code
_entity_poly.pdbx_strand_id
1 'polypeptide(L)'
;MIETLEAVQWAQWELAERVHRVRTSVPPQFRIHGWRWHQAALLRDATRFRERARQATCDAGAGESRQALVRAFRWLADYNLRDFHLLENEVFYPFLLRKLPDRERAAQLTQLGRSRQERIEARMRELRHHLQVFTGNDARECVGARNRIEWCAEQLLEDMATGFTEQQMLIVPLVARTVSVKDQQAMERIAQHRLNWRQKRVHLVSFYEAIRSNPEELRIFRAHVPGFARLLLHTWRTHDYLPLTNALDAPR
;
A
#
# COMPACT_ATOMS: atom_id res chain seq x y z
N MET A 1 -31.38 8.38 -5.63
CA MET A 1 -30.46 8.72 -4.53
C MET A 1 -30.22 7.55 -3.56
N ILE A 2 -31.22 6.68 -3.31
CA ILE A 2 -31.04 5.46 -2.49
C ILE A 2 -30.29 4.36 -3.28
N GLU A 3 -30.63 4.14 -4.56
CA GLU A 3 -29.96 3.14 -5.43
C GLU A 3 -28.45 3.38 -5.60
N THR A 4 -28.00 4.62 -5.55
CA THR A 4 -26.58 4.99 -5.68
C THR A 4 -25.77 4.69 -4.41
N LEU A 5 -26.40 4.74 -3.23
CA LEU A 5 -25.72 4.46 -1.96
C LEU A 5 -25.56 2.95 -1.75
N GLU A 6 -26.58 2.17 -2.10
CA GLU A 6 -26.52 0.71 -2.05
C GLU A 6 -25.50 0.15 -3.04
N ALA A 7 -25.42 0.70 -4.26
CA ALA A 7 -24.44 0.30 -5.25
C ALA A 7 -22.99 0.56 -4.79
N VAL A 8 -22.72 1.71 -4.16
CA VAL A 8 -21.39 2.05 -3.62
C VAL A 8 -21.02 1.14 -2.46
N GLN A 9 -21.95 0.87 -1.54
CA GLN A 9 -21.71 -0.05 -0.42
C GLN A 9 -21.45 -1.48 -0.89
N TRP A 10 -22.19 -1.94 -1.89
CA TRP A 10 -22.01 -3.27 -2.47
C TRP A 10 -20.65 -3.42 -3.17
N ALA A 11 -20.25 -2.44 -3.99
CA ALA A 11 -18.93 -2.44 -4.63
C ALA A 11 -17.78 -2.42 -3.60
N GLN A 12 -17.93 -1.67 -2.51
CA GLN A 12 -16.96 -1.65 -1.42
C GLN A 12 -16.88 -2.99 -0.68
N TRP A 13 -18.03 -3.65 -0.45
CA TRP A 13 -18.09 -4.98 0.15
C TRP A 13 -17.44 -6.03 -0.76
N GLU A 14 -17.76 -6.04 -2.05
CA GLU A 14 -17.19 -6.99 -3.02
C GLU A 14 -15.67 -6.84 -3.13
N LEU A 15 -15.18 -5.60 -3.17
CA LEU A 15 -13.74 -5.31 -3.14
C LEU A 15 -13.09 -5.83 -1.86
N ALA A 16 -13.70 -5.59 -0.70
CA ALA A 16 -13.20 -6.06 0.58
C ALA A 16 -13.17 -7.59 0.65
N GLU A 17 -14.21 -8.27 0.17
CA GLU A 17 -14.31 -9.72 0.14
C GLU A 17 -13.27 -10.34 -0.80
N ARG A 18 -13.10 -9.77 -2.01
CA ARG A 18 -12.06 -10.18 -2.97
C ARG A 18 -10.66 -10.05 -2.38
N VAL A 19 -10.34 -8.90 -1.77
CA VAL A 19 -9.05 -8.67 -1.10
C VAL A 19 -8.86 -9.63 0.08
N HIS A 20 -9.91 -9.92 0.84
CA HIS A 20 -9.84 -10.86 1.96
C HIS A 20 -9.52 -12.29 1.49
N ARG A 21 -10.26 -12.81 0.49
CA ARG A 21 -10.06 -14.16 -0.06
C ARG A 21 -8.62 -14.41 -0.52
N VAL A 22 -8.05 -13.47 -1.27
CA VAL A 22 -6.70 -13.60 -1.82
C VAL A 22 -5.59 -13.36 -0.79
N ARG A 23 -5.89 -12.68 0.33
CA ARG A 23 -4.96 -12.56 1.46
C ARG A 23 -4.74 -13.88 2.18
N THR A 24 -5.74 -14.75 2.23
CA THR A 24 -5.69 -16.00 3.01
C THR A 24 -5.12 -17.20 2.25
N SER A 25 -4.98 -17.13 0.92
CA SER A 25 -4.60 -18.26 0.07
C SER A 25 -3.11 -18.23 -0.34
N VAL A 26 -2.20 -18.27 0.63
CA VAL A 26 -0.75 -18.27 0.35
C VAL A 26 -0.26 -19.69 0.09
N PRO A 27 0.31 -20.00 -1.08
CA PRO A 27 0.89 -21.31 -1.32
C PRO A 27 2.03 -21.62 -0.33
N PRO A 28 2.12 -22.84 0.24
CA PRO A 28 3.14 -23.21 1.23
C PRO A 28 4.58 -23.06 0.73
N GLN A 29 4.82 -22.96 -0.57
CA GLN A 29 6.14 -22.81 -1.19
C GLN A 29 6.52 -21.34 -1.46
N PHE A 30 5.58 -20.41 -1.31
CA PHE A 30 5.84 -18.99 -1.53
C PHE A 30 6.60 -18.38 -0.34
N ARG A 31 7.64 -17.59 -0.59
CA ARG A 31 8.55 -17.04 0.44
C ARG A 31 8.85 -15.56 0.32
N ILE A 32 8.27 -14.84 -0.64
CA ILE A 32 8.51 -13.39 -0.81
C ILE A 32 7.45 -12.60 -0.03
N HIS A 33 7.37 -12.86 1.27
CA HIS A 33 6.34 -12.31 2.14
C HIS A 33 6.49 -10.81 2.36
N GLY A 34 7.71 -10.27 2.41
CA GLY A 34 7.96 -8.84 2.57
C GLY A 34 7.27 -7.99 1.50
N TRP A 35 7.33 -8.42 0.22
CA TRP A 35 6.65 -7.75 -0.89
C TRP A 35 5.12 -7.80 -0.76
N ARG A 36 4.55 -8.95 -0.34
CA ARG A 36 3.10 -9.08 -0.10
C ARG A 36 2.63 -8.20 1.05
N TRP A 37 3.38 -8.16 2.14
CA TRP A 37 3.06 -7.33 3.30
C TRP A 37 3.17 -5.83 2.98
N HIS A 38 4.08 -5.44 2.08
CA HIS A 38 4.17 -4.06 1.61
C HIS A 38 2.91 -3.65 0.83
N GLN A 39 2.43 -4.47 -0.10
CA GLN A 39 1.15 -4.19 -0.76
C GLN A 39 -0.01 -4.13 0.23
N ALA A 40 -0.04 -5.03 1.21
CA ALA A 40 -1.05 -5.01 2.26
C ALA A 40 -1.01 -3.71 3.07
N ALA A 41 0.18 -3.18 3.35
CA ALA A 41 0.38 -1.89 4.01
C ALA A 41 -0.03 -0.70 3.14
N LEU A 42 0.25 -0.74 1.82
CA LEU A 42 -0.22 0.27 0.87
C LEU A 42 -1.75 0.35 0.84
N LEU A 43 -2.44 -0.79 0.76
CA LEU A 43 -3.89 -0.83 0.81
C LEU A 43 -4.44 -0.22 2.09
N ARG A 44 -3.88 -0.62 3.25
CA ARG A 44 -4.29 -0.06 4.55
C ARG A 44 -4.10 1.46 4.57
N ASP A 45 -2.95 1.96 4.12
CA ASP A 45 -2.64 3.38 4.19
C ASP A 45 -3.42 4.20 3.15
N ALA A 46 -3.72 3.65 1.98
CA ALA A 46 -4.64 4.25 1.01
C ALA A 46 -6.06 4.34 1.55
N THR A 47 -6.55 3.29 2.24
CA THR A 47 -7.85 3.33 2.94
C THR A 47 -7.86 4.42 4.00
N ARG A 48 -6.83 4.49 4.87
CA ARG A 48 -6.73 5.53 5.90
C ARG A 48 -6.66 6.93 5.30
N PHE A 49 -5.92 7.11 4.21
CA PHE A 49 -5.85 8.39 3.49
C PHE A 49 -7.21 8.81 2.92
N ARG A 50 -7.96 7.88 2.31
CA ARG A 50 -9.33 8.14 1.83
C ARG A 50 -10.25 8.59 2.96
N GLU A 51 -10.23 7.90 4.10
CA GLU A 51 -11.04 8.31 5.26
C GLU A 51 -10.62 9.69 5.80
N ARG A 52 -9.32 9.96 5.83
CA ARG A 52 -8.81 11.29 6.20
C ARG A 52 -9.28 12.38 5.23
N ALA A 53 -9.32 12.10 3.93
CA ALA A 53 -9.82 13.02 2.91
C ALA A 53 -11.31 13.33 3.10
N ARG A 54 -12.13 12.32 3.42
CA ARG A 54 -13.57 12.46 3.72
C ARG A 54 -13.84 13.37 4.92
N GLN A 55 -12.99 13.28 5.93
CA GLN A 55 -13.11 14.05 7.16
C GLN A 55 -12.50 15.45 7.07
N ALA A 56 -11.85 15.79 5.96
CA ALA A 56 -11.19 17.07 5.82
C ALA A 56 -12.22 18.22 5.76
N THR A 57 -12.05 19.22 6.62
CA THR A 57 -12.93 20.39 6.69
C THR A 57 -12.41 21.59 5.88
N CYS A 58 -13.32 22.52 5.55
CA CYS A 58 -13.05 23.78 4.83
C CYS A 58 -13.45 25.04 5.62
N ASP A 59 -13.74 24.88 6.90
CA ASP A 59 -14.23 25.93 7.81
C ASP A 59 -13.11 26.78 8.43
N ALA A 60 -13.50 27.80 9.18
CA ALA A 60 -12.59 28.61 9.98
C ALA A 60 -11.94 27.73 11.06
N GLY A 61 -10.66 27.39 10.88
CA GLY A 61 -9.96 26.38 11.70
C GLY A 61 -9.40 25.19 10.91
N ALA A 62 -9.73 25.10 9.61
CA ALA A 62 -9.25 24.02 8.73
C ALA A 62 -7.71 23.94 8.55
N GLY A 63 -6.93 24.86 9.11
CA GLY A 63 -5.47 24.85 9.02
C GLY A 63 -4.84 23.53 9.48
N GLU A 64 -5.29 22.99 10.62
CA GLU A 64 -4.81 21.70 11.12
C GLU A 64 -5.27 20.54 10.23
N SER A 65 -6.55 20.53 9.84
CA SER A 65 -7.14 19.56 8.91
C SER A 65 -6.35 19.49 7.59
N ARG A 66 -6.05 20.64 6.99
CA ARG A 66 -5.24 20.79 5.76
C ARG A 66 -3.83 20.25 5.93
N GLN A 67 -3.13 20.65 6.98
CA GLN A 67 -1.77 20.18 7.22
C GLN A 67 -1.72 18.68 7.49
N ALA A 68 -2.68 18.14 8.23
CA ALA A 68 -2.78 16.71 8.48
C ALA A 68 -3.01 15.94 7.17
N LEU A 69 -3.91 16.39 6.30
CA LEU A 69 -4.14 15.75 5.00
C LEU A 69 -2.87 15.78 4.11
N VAL A 70 -2.13 16.88 4.09
CA VAL A 70 -0.84 16.99 3.38
C VAL A 70 0.20 16.02 3.96
N ARG A 71 0.32 15.92 5.29
CA ARG A 71 1.24 14.97 5.94
C ARG A 71 0.87 13.52 5.63
N ALA A 72 -0.44 13.20 5.65
CA ALA A 72 -0.97 11.90 5.29
C ALA A 72 -0.61 11.53 3.85
N PHE A 73 -0.80 12.47 2.91
CA PHE A 73 -0.41 12.28 1.52
C PHE A 73 1.10 12.08 1.36
N ARG A 74 1.93 12.89 2.02
CA ARG A 74 3.40 12.75 1.96
C ARG A 74 3.86 11.38 2.43
N TRP A 75 3.27 10.84 3.50
CA TRP A 75 3.56 9.48 3.93
C TRP A 75 3.20 8.45 2.85
N LEU A 76 1.98 8.51 2.33
CA LEU A 76 1.51 7.55 1.33
C LEU A 76 2.35 7.62 0.05
N ALA A 77 2.53 8.83 -0.49
CA ALA A 77 3.19 9.12 -1.77
C ALA A 77 4.70 8.99 -1.70
N ASP A 78 5.31 9.82 -0.85
CA ASP A 78 6.73 10.10 -0.90
C ASP A 78 7.52 9.12 -0.04
N TYR A 79 6.86 8.32 0.81
CA TYR A 79 7.50 7.30 1.62
C TYR A 79 7.05 5.89 1.24
N ASN A 80 5.79 5.53 1.50
CA ASN A 80 5.34 4.14 1.39
C ASN A 80 5.33 3.65 -0.07
N LEU A 81 4.66 4.39 -0.96
CA LEU A 81 4.54 4.04 -2.37
C LEU A 81 5.86 4.16 -3.12
N ARG A 82 6.64 5.22 -2.87
CA ARG A 82 7.98 5.39 -3.45
C ARG A 82 8.88 4.19 -3.15
N ASP A 83 8.97 3.79 -1.89
CA ASP A 83 9.82 2.67 -1.49
C ASP A 83 9.31 1.34 -2.09
N PHE A 84 7.99 1.17 -2.24
CA PHE A 84 7.42 0.02 -2.94
C PHE A 84 7.81 -0.02 -4.41
N HIS A 85 7.62 1.09 -5.15
CA HIS A 85 7.99 1.18 -6.55
C HIS A 85 9.49 0.97 -6.77
N LEU A 86 10.34 1.47 -5.86
CA LEU A 86 11.78 1.23 -5.89
C LEU A 86 12.07 -0.28 -5.83
N LEU A 87 11.48 -0.98 -4.86
CA LEU A 87 11.67 -2.43 -4.72
C LEU A 87 11.09 -3.21 -5.90
N GLU A 88 9.93 -2.80 -6.43
CA GLU A 88 9.36 -3.47 -7.59
C GLU A 88 10.25 -3.32 -8.83
N ASN A 89 10.71 -2.11 -9.11
CA ASN A 89 11.49 -1.81 -10.32
C ASN A 89 12.93 -2.33 -10.26
N GLU A 90 13.59 -2.24 -9.10
CA GLU A 90 15.00 -2.62 -8.98
C GLU A 90 15.21 -4.10 -8.62
N VAL A 91 14.21 -4.73 -8.01
CA VAL A 91 14.36 -6.07 -7.44
C VAL A 91 13.31 -7.04 -7.98
N PHE A 92 12.03 -6.73 -7.79
CA PHE A 92 10.96 -7.70 -8.04
C PHE A 92 10.77 -8.02 -9.53
N TYR A 93 10.58 -7.01 -10.39
CA TYR A 93 10.39 -7.23 -11.83
C TYR A 93 11.63 -7.83 -12.49
N PRO A 94 12.87 -7.37 -12.23
CA PRO A 94 14.07 -8.04 -12.72
C PRO A 94 14.18 -9.50 -12.27
N PHE A 95 13.74 -9.81 -11.04
CA PHE A 95 13.68 -11.18 -10.54
C PHE A 95 12.69 -12.03 -11.34
N LEU A 96 11.47 -11.53 -11.59
CA LEU A 96 10.47 -12.25 -12.40
C LEU A 96 11.00 -12.57 -13.79
N LEU A 97 11.56 -11.58 -14.49
CA LEU A 97 12.13 -11.74 -15.83
C LEU A 97 13.26 -12.77 -15.90
N ARG A 98 14.02 -12.92 -14.81
CA ARG A 98 15.16 -13.84 -14.75
C ARG A 98 14.77 -15.25 -14.33
N LYS A 99 13.78 -15.39 -13.44
CA LYS A 99 13.51 -16.64 -12.71
C LYS A 99 12.26 -17.38 -13.19
N LEU A 100 11.35 -16.71 -13.87
CA LEU A 100 10.23 -17.41 -14.49
C LEU A 100 10.70 -18.14 -15.76
N PRO A 101 10.26 -19.39 -15.98
CA PRO A 101 10.67 -20.18 -17.14
C PRO A 101 10.11 -19.63 -18.45
N ASP A 102 8.89 -19.10 -18.42
CA ASP A 102 8.23 -18.45 -19.55
C ASP A 102 8.56 -16.95 -19.56
N ARG A 103 9.47 -16.56 -20.46
CA ARG A 103 9.96 -15.18 -20.59
C ARG A 103 8.89 -14.23 -21.12
N GLU A 104 8.03 -14.69 -22.02
CA GLU A 104 6.97 -13.86 -22.59
C GLU A 104 5.95 -13.53 -21.50
N ARG A 105 5.51 -14.53 -20.75
CA ARG A 105 4.62 -14.32 -19.60
C ARG A 105 5.25 -13.45 -18.53
N ALA A 106 6.56 -13.61 -18.26
CA ALA A 106 7.27 -12.75 -17.32
C ALA A 106 7.27 -11.28 -17.78
N ALA A 107 7.48 -11.03 -19.07
CA ALA A 107 7.41 -9.70 -19.67
C ALA A 107 6.00 -9.11 -19.60
N GLN A 108 4.97 -9.90 -19.92
CA GLN A 108 3.55 -9.48 -19.81
C GLN A 108 3.17 -9.09 -18.38
N LEU A 109 3.54 -9.91 -17.38
CA LEU A 109 3.28 -9.60 -15.96
C LEU A 109 4.02 -8.35 -15.50
N THR A 110 5.26 -8.17 -15.96
CA THR A 110 6.05 -6.95 -15.67
C THR A 110 5.40 -5.73 -16.30
N GLN A 111 4.97 -5.81 -17.55
CA GLN A 111 4.30 -4.72 -18.25
C GLN A 111 2.97 -4.36 -17.58
N LEU A 112 2.17 -5.35 -17.18
CA LEU A 112 0.93 -5.13 -16.45
C LEU A 112 1.19 -4.35 -15.14
N GLY A 113 2.23 -4.75 -14.39
CA GLY A 113 2.67 -4.06 -13.18
C GLY A 113 3.08 -2.61 -13.44
N ARG A 114 3.87 -2.35 -14.51
CA ARG A 114 4.31 -1.01 -14.92
C ARG A 114 3.17 -0.11 -15.37
N SER A 115 2.28 -0.59 -16.24
CA SER A 115 1.11 0.16 -16.69
C SER A 115 0.20 0.54 -15.52
N ARG A 116 0.11 -0.29 -14.49
CA ARG A 116 -0.61 0.06 -13.25
C ARG A 116 0.15 1.10 -12.43
N GLN A 117 1.46 0.96 -12.28
CA GLN A 117 2.29 1.97 -11.60
C GLN A 117 2.11 3.34 -12.26
N GLU A 118 2.07 3.43 -13.59
CA GLU A 118 1.83 4.67 -14.33
C GLU A 118 0.46 5.30 -14.01
N ARG A 119 -0.61 4.49 -13.93
CA ARG A 119 -1.94 4.96 -13.51
C ARG A 119 -1.93 5.50 -12.08
N ILE A 120 -1.34 4.74 -11.15
CA ILE A 120 -1.19 5.16 -9.75
C ILE A 120 -0.43 6.48 -9.69
N GLU A 121 0.69 6.62 -10.39
CA GLU A 121 1.48 7.84 -10.41
C GLU A 121 0.72 9.03 -11.00
N ALA A 122 -0.12 8.81 -12.02
CA ALA A 122 -1.01 9.84 -12.55
C ALA A 122 -2.01 10.32 -11.48
N ARG A 123 -2.65 9.39 -10.76
CA ARG A 123 -3.54 9.72 -9.62
C ARG A 123 -2.82 10.47 -8.51
N MET A 124 -1.58 10.11 -8.21
CA MET A 124 -0.77 10.81 -7.21
C MET A 124 -0.41 12.23 -7.65
N ARG A 125 -0.21 12.48 -8.96
CA ARG A 125 -0.03 13.84 -9.48
C ARG A 125 -1.30 14.67 -9.37
N GLU A 126 -2.46 14.12 -9.71
CA GLU A 126 -3.77 14.78 -9.55
C GLU A 126 -4.04 15.13 -8.09
N LEU A 127 -3.83 14.17 -7.17
CA LEU A 127 -3.96 14.38 -5.72
C LEU A 127 -3.06 15.52 -5.24
N ARG A 128 -1.79 15.54 -5.67
CA ARG A 128 -0.84 16.61 -5.29
C ARG A 128 -1.35 17.98 -5.75
N HIS A 129 -1.86 18.08 -6.97
CA HIS A 129 -2.43 19.32 -7.49
C HIS A 129 -3.65 19.77 -6.67
N HIS A 130 -4.60 18.87 -6.40
CA HIS A 130 -5.79 19.24 -5.61
C HIS A 130 -5.46 19.56 -4.15
N LEU A 131 -4.45 18.91 -3.56
CA LEU A 131 -3.96 19.27 -2.23
C LEU A 131 -3.39 20.68 -2.18
N GLN A 132 -2.69 21.14 -3.22
CA GLN A 132 -2.20 22.52 -3.29
C GLN A 132 -3.37 23.52 -3.28
N VAL A 133 -4.40 23.27 -4.09
CA VAL A 133 -5.62 24.10 -4.11
C VAL A 133 -6.33 24.06 -2.74
N PHE A 134 -6.48 22.87 -2.16
CA PHE A 134 -7.11 22.68 -0.85
C PHE A 134 -6.38 23.42 0.29
N THR A 135 -5.05 23.56 0.20
CA THR A 135 -4.26 24.32 1.18
C THR A 135 -4.32 25.84 0.99
N GLY A 136 -4.92 26.32 -0.11
CA GLY A 136 -5.05 27.75 -0.41
C GLY A 136 -6.02 28.49 0.51
N ASN A 137 -6.07 29.82 0.39
CA ASN A 137 -6.89 30.67 1.25
C ASN A 137 -8.34 30.86 0.74
N ASP A 138 -8.69 30.37 -0.46
CA ASP A 138 -10.04 30.50 -1.00
C ASP A 138 -10.96 29.38 -0.49
N ALA A 139 -11.97 29.79 0.32
CA ALA A 139 -12.96 28.88 0.89
C ALA A 139 -13.86 28.21 -0.18
N ARG A 140 -14.14 28.90 -1.31
CA ARG A 140 -14.96 28.35 -2.39
C ARG A 140 -14.20 27.26 -3.15
N GLU A 141 -12.91 27.47 -3.39
CA GLU A 141 -12.06 26.46 -4.03
C GLU A 141 -11.80 25.27 -3.12
N CYS A 142 -11.78 25.47 -1.80
CA CYS A 142 -11.54 24.41 -0.82
C CYS A 142 -12.54 23.25 -0.95
N VAL A 143 -13.84 23.54 -1.02
CA VAL A 143 -14.88 22.49 -1.08
C VAL A 143 -14.74 21.67 -2.36
N GLY A 144 -14.52 22.33 -3.51
CA GLY A 144 -14.29 21.67 -4.78
C GLY A 144 -13.01 20.83 -4.78
N ALA A 145 -11.92 21.34 -4.19
CA ALA A 145 -10.67 20.63 -4.05
C ALA A 145 -10.81 19.39 -3.14
N ARG A 146 -11.52 19.52 -2.01
CA ARG A 146 -11.79 18.39 -1.11
C ARG A 146 -12.51 17.25 -1.82
N ASN A 147 -13.59 17.55 -2.53
CA ASN A 147 -14.37 16.53 -3.24
C ASN A 147 -13.52 15.84 -4.32
N ARG A 148 -12.64 16.58 -5.01
CA ARG A 148 -11.69 15.99 -5.97
C ARG A 148 -10.62 15.12 -5.29
N ILE A 149 -10.10 15.54 -4.13
CA ILE A 149 -9.16 14.72 -3.35
C ILE A 149 -9.82 13.42 -2.92
N GLU A 150 -11.05 13.47 -2.41
CA GLU A 150 -11.80 12.28 -2.01
C GLU A 150 -11.99 11.32 -3.20
N TRP A 151 -12.46 11.83 -4.34
CA TRP A 151 -12.65 11.02 -5.54
C TRP A 151 -11.34 10.39 -6.02
N CYS A 152 -10.25 11.17 -6.12
CA CYS A 152 -8.94 10.64 -6.50
C CYS A 152 -8.41 9.61 -5.49
N ALA A 153 -8.67 9.79 -4.18
CA ALA A 153 -8.27 8.83 -3.14
C ALA A 153 -9.05 7.51 -3.24
N GLU A 154 -10.33 7.56 -3.61
CA GLU A 154 -11.14 6.37 -3.87
C GLU A 154 -10.64 5.61 -5.10
N GLN A 155 -10.37 6.31 -6.20
CA GLN A 155 -9.80 5.71 -7.41
C GLN A 155 -8.41 5.12 -7.18
N LEU A 156 -7.56 5.80 -6.39
CA LEU A 156 -6.26 5.28 -5.99
C LEU A 156 -6.38 3.97 -5.21
N LEU A 157 -7.31 3.90 -4.25
CA LEU A 157 -7.55 2.70 -3.48
C LEU A 157 -8.03 1.54 -4.37
N GLU A 158 -8.91 1.82 -5.33
CA GLU A 158 -9.40 0.84 -6.29
C GLU A 158 -8.28 0.29 -7.19
N ASP A 159 -7.41 1.16 -7.74
CA ASP A 159 -6.24 0.77 -8.52
C ASP A 159 -5.28 -0.11 -7.71
N MET A 160 -5.02 0.27 -6.45
CA MET A 160 -4.16 -0.51 -5.56
C MET A 160 -4.79 -1.87 -5.21
N ALA A 161 -6.10 -1.92 -4.94
CA ALA A 161 -6.81 -3.15 -4.54
C ALA A 161 -6.94 -4.14 -5.69
N THR A 162 -7.24 -3.64 -6.89
CA THR A 162 -7.19 -4.43 -8.12
C THR A 162 -5.80 -4.99 -8.33
N GLY A 163 -4.78 -4.13 -8.24
CA GLY A 163 -3.40 -4.55 -8.42
C GLY A 163 -2.91 -5.59 -7.41
N PHE A 164 -3.28 -5.42 -6.15
CA PHE A 164 -3.03 -6.41 -5.10
C PHE A 164 -3.67 -7.75 -5.49
N THR A 165 -4.97 -7.75 -5.82
CA THR A 165 -5.71 -8.97 -6.15
C THR A 165 -5.11 -9.69 -7.35
N GLU A 166 -4.81 -8.98 -8.44
CA GLU A 166 -4.16 -9.55 -9.62
C GLU A 166 -2.81 -10.17 -9.28
N GLN A 167 -1.97 -9.48 -8.51
CA GLN A 167 -0.66 -9.99 -8.10
C GLN A 167 -0.79 -11.23 -7.21
N GLN A 168 -1.75 -11.26 -6.29
CA GLN A 168 -2.03 -12.43 -5.45
C GLN A 168 -2.57 -13.62 -6.25
N MET A 169 -3.38 -13.40 -7.30
CA MET A 169 -3.97 -14.49 -8.09
C MET A 169 -3.03 -15.01 -9.18
N LEU A 170 -2.22 -14.14 -9.77
CA LEU A 170 -1.41 -14.48 -10.95
C LEU A 170 0.05 -14.75 -10.57
N ILE A 171 0.68 -13.84 -9.83
CA ILE A 171 2.12 -13.89 -9.58
C ILE A 171 2.46 -14.84 -8.45
N VAL A 172 1.75 -14.76 -7.31
CA VAL A 172 2.05 -15.57 -6.13
C VAL A 172 2.01 -17.08 -6.44
N PRO A 173 0.96 -17.65 -7.07
CA PRO A 173 0.92 -19.07 -7.39
C PRO A 173 1.94 -19.45 -8.46
N LEU A 174 2.19 -18.58 -9.44
CA LEU A 174 3.17 -18.84 -10.49
C LEU A 174 4.59 -18.94 -9.92
N VAL A 175 4.98 -17.98 -9.09
CA VAL A 175 6.30 -17.98 -8.44
C VAL A 175 6.43 -19.17 -7.50
N ALA A 176 5.40 -19.46 -6.70
CA ALA A 176 5.43 -20.58 -5.75
C ALA A 176 5.64 -21.94 -6.45
N ARG A 177 5.08 -22.13 -7.65
CA ARG A 177 5.21 -23.36 -8.42
C ARG A 177 6.49 -23.46 -9.23
N THR A 178 7.00 -22.34 -9.75
CA THR A 178 8.07 -22.36 -10.77
C THR A 178 9.44 -21.92 -10.25
N VAL A 179 9.50 -21.17 -9.14
CA VAL A 179 10.76 -20.62 -8.63
C VAL A 179 11.15 -21.31 -7.33
N SER A 180 12.41 -21.75 -7.25
CA SER A 180 12.93 -22.42 -6.05
C SER A 180 12.82 -21.53 -4.80
N VAL A 181 12.54 -22.15 -3.65
CA VAL A 181 12.50 -21.47 -2.34
C VAL A 181 13.80 -20.70 -2.08
N LYS A 182 14.95 -21.29 -2.45
CA LYS A 182 16.28 -20.67 -2.31
C LYS A 182 16.37 -19.34 -3.06
N ASP A 183 15.87 -19.30 -4.29
CA ASP A 183 15.88 -18.08 -5.12
C ASP A 183 14.91 -17.02 -4.60
N GLN A 184 13.72 -17.44 -4.14
CA GLN A 184 12.75 -16.53 -3.53
C GLN A 184 13.35 -15.84 -2.28
N GLN A 185 13.98 -16.61 -1.40
CA GLN A 185 14.67 -16.08 -0.22
C GLN A 185 15.88 -15.21 -0.58
N ALA A 186 16.61 -15.54 -1.65
CA ALA A 186 17.70 -14.71 -2.14
C ALA A 186 17.20 -13.34 -2.61
N MET A 187 16.05 -13.29 -3.28
CA MET A 187 15.42 -12.04 -3.66
C MET A 187 14.95 -11.22 -2.46
N GLU A 188 14.33 -11.84 -1.45
CA GLU A 188 13.97 -11.13 -0.21
C GLU A 188 15.20 -10.51 0.47
N ARG A 189 16.33 -11.24 0.52
CA ARG A 189 17.59 -10.68 1.04
C ARG A 189 18.03 -9.47 0.22
N ILE A 190 17.99 -9.53 -1.11
CA ILE A 190 18.34 -8.38 -1.96
C ILE A 190 17.43 -7.19 -1.66
N ALA A 191 16.11 -7.41 -1.58
CA ALA A 191 15.14 -6.36 -1.25
C ALA A 191 15.45 -5.72 0.12
N GLN A 192 15.79 -6.52 1.13
CA GLN A 192 16.24 -6.00 2.42
C GLN A 192 17.49 -5.14 2.28
N HIS A 193 18.49 -5.52 1.48
CA HIS A 193 19.71 -4.71 1.34
C HIS A 193 19.50 -3.36 0.62
N ARG A 194 18.40 -3.21 -0.15
CA ARG A 194 18.04 -1.93 -0.81
C ARG A 194 17.50 -0.87 0.15
N LEU A 195 16.98 -1.30 1.31
CA LEU A 195 16.44 -0.40 2.31
C LEU A 195 17.49 -0.07 3.37
N ASN A 196 17.59 1.20 3.77
CA ASN A 196 18.39 1.58 4.92
C ASN A 196 17.76 1.07 6.23
N TRP A 197 18.52 1.08 7.32
CA TRP A 197 18.06 0.53 8.61
C TRP A 197 16.79 1.20 9.14
N ARG A 198 16.64 2.51 8.90
CA ARG A 198 15.46 3.27 9.34
C ARG A 198 14.22 2.86 8.54
N GLN A 199 14.35 2.76 7.22
CA GLN A 199 13.30 2.24 6.35
C GLN A 199 12.88 0.84 6.74
N LYS A 200 13.84 -0.06 7.02
CA LYS A 200 13.54 -1.43 7.48
C LYS A 200 12.67 -1.44 8.74
N ARG A 201 13.01 -0.64 9.76
CA ARG A 201 12.23 -0.55 11.01
C ARG A 201 10.80 -0.07 10.74
N VAL A 202 10.68 1.03 10.00
CA VAL A 202 9.39 1.64 9.67
C VAL A 202 8.52 0.68 8.85
N HIS A 203 9.09 0.04 7.82
CA HIS A 203 8.37 -0.94 7.00
C HIS A 203 8.00 -2.18 7.78
N LEU A 204 8.85 -2.68 8.67
CA LEU A 204 8.52 -3.86 9.47
C LEU A 204 7.31 -3.60 10.40
N VAL A 205 7.26 -2.43 11.04
CA VAL A 205 6.07 -2.01 11.81
C VAL A 205 4.87 -1.87 10.89
N SER A 206 5.04 -1.23 9.73
CA SER A 206 3.98 -1.06 8.74
C SER A 206 3.41 -2.41 8.28
N PHE A 207 4.26 -3.41 8.03
CA PHE A 207 3.87 -4.77 7.65
C PHE A 207 3.08 -5.43 8.76
N TYR A 208 3.60 -5.40 10.00
CA TYR A 208 2.92 -5.95 11.16
C TYR A 208 1.52 -5.34 11.34
N GLU A 209 1.41 -4.02 11.33
CA GLU A 209 0.13 -3.32 11.50
C GLU A 209 -0.85 -3.63 10.34
N ALA A 210 -0.36 -4.01 9.15
CA ALA A 210 -1.19 -4.33 7.99
C ALA A 210 -1.77 -5.76 8.03
N ILE A 211 -1.08 -6.67 8.72
CA ILE A 211 -1.43 -8.09 8.75
C ILE A 211 -1.86 -8.59 10.13
N ARG A 212 -1.75 -7.78 11.19
CA ARG A 212 -2.02 -8.22 12.58
C ARG A 212 -3.42 -8.80 12.82
N SER A 213 -4.40 -8.44 11.99
CA SER A 213 -5.77 -8.98 12.04
C SER A 213 -5.95 -10.28 11.26
N ASN A 214 -4.94 -10.73 10.50
CA ASN A 214 -4.92 -11.99 9.78
C ASN A 214 -4.02 -12.99 10.55
N PRO A 215 -4.59 -13.98 11.26
CA PRO A 215 -3.82 -14.93 12.08
C PRO A 215 -2.78 -15.72 11.28
N GLU A 216 -3.08 -16.06 10.04
CA GLU A 216 -2.20 -16.87 9.19
C GLU A 216 -1.00 -16.06 8.71
N GLU A 217 -1.23 -14.84 8.21
CA GLU A 217 -0.12 -13.93 7.86
C GLU A 217 0.73 -13.58 9.08
N LEU A 218 0.10 -13.40 10.25
CA LEU A 218 0.81 -13.13 11.50
C LEU A 218 1.68 -14.32 11.94
N ARG A 219 1.19 -15.55 11.74
CA ARG A 219 1.97 -16.78 11.97
C ARG A 219 3.20 -16.83 11.07
N ILE A 220 3.02 -16.56 9.77
CA ILE A 220 4.12 -16.49 8.79
C ILE A 220 5.12 -15.38 9.18
N PHE A 221 4.62 -14.21 9.56
CA PHE A 221 5.45 -13.09 9.99
C PHE A 221 6.32 -13.46 11.20
N ARG A 222 5.75 -14.12 12.21
CA ARG A 222 6.50 -14.56 13.40
C ARG A 222 7.58 -15.58 13.08
N ALA A 223 7.38 -16.41 12.06
CA ALA A 223 8.36 -17.39 11.60
C ALA A 223 9.51 -16.76 10.79
N HIS A 224 9.24 -15.69 10.03
CA HIS A 224 10.23 -15.04 9.15
C HIS A 224 10.99 -13.90 9.83
N VAL A 225 10.38 -13.22 10.79
CA VAL A 225 10.96 -12.04 11.45
C VAL A 225 11.71 -12.45 12.73
N PRO A 226 13.01 -12.12 12.85
CA PRO A 226 13.81 -12.46 14.02
C PRO A 226 13.18 -12.02 15.34
N GLY A 227 13.34 -12.84 16.38
CA GLY A 227 12.74 -12.58 17.71
C GLY A 227 13.08 -11.20 18.28
N PHE A 228 14.34 -10.77 18.17
CA PHE A 228 14.76 -9.45 18.67
C PHE A 228 14.04 -8.29 17.96
N ALA A 229 13.83 -8.39 16.63
CA ALA A 229 13.10 -7.37 15.87
C ALA A 229 11.63 -7.32 16.29
N ARG A 230 11.03 -8.49 16.60
CA ARG A 230 9.65 -8.57 17.10
C ARG A 230 9.49 -7.91 18.47
N LEU A 231 10.46 -8.06 19.37
CA LEU A 231 10.45 -7.40 20.68
C LEU A 231 10.51 -5.87 20.57
N LEU A 232 11.17 -5.35 19.53
CA LEU A 232 11.34 -3.92 19.30
C LEU A 232 10.19 -3.28 18.52
N LEU A 233 9.22 -4.05 18.01
CA LEU A 233 8.11 -3.52 17.20
C LEU A 233 7.34 -2.41 17.91
N HIS A 234 7.09 -2.54 19.21
CA HIS A 234 6.39 -1.51 19.97
C HIS A 234 7.19 -0.20 20.04
N THR A 235 8.48 -0.30 20.37
CA THR A 235 9.40 0.85 20.42
C THR A 235 9.51 1.53 19.06
N TRP A 236 9.72 0.76 17.98
CA TRP A 236 9.80 1.29 16.62
C TRP A 236 8.48 1.89 16.17
N ARG A 237 7.35 1.32 16.60
CA ARG A 237 6.03 1.89 16.34
C ARG A 237 5.89 3.28 16.94
N THR A 238 6.26 3.44 18.20
CA THR A 238 6.13 4.72 18.92
C THR A 238 7.12 5.77 18.42
N HIS A 239 8.38 5.41 18.18
CA HIS A 239 9.43 6.39 17.89
C HIS A 239 9.69 6.63 16.40
N ASP A 240 9.44 5.65 15.52
CA ASP A 240 9.74 5.79 14.09
C ASP A 240 8.48 5.87 13.22
N TYR A 241 7.51 4.97 13.45
CA TYR A 241 6.38 4.79 12.55
C TYR A 241 5.24 5.79 12.84
N LEU A 242 4.79 5.92 14.08
CA LEU A 242 3.69 6.82 14.44
C LEU A 242 3.97 8.30 14.12
N PRO A 243 5.18 8.85 14.35
CA PRO A 243 5.47 10.23 13.99
C PRO A 243 5.32 10.52 12.49
N LEU A 244 5.44 9.49 11.65
CA LEU A 244 5.27 9.59 10.19
C LEU A 244 3.83 9.32 9.73
N THR A 245 3.06 8.54 10.50
CA THR A 245 1.77 8.00 10.07
C THR A 245 0.56 8.50 10.86
N ASN A 246 0.75 9.21 11.98
CA ASN A 246 -0.34 9.73 12.80
C ASN A 246 -1.32 10.60 12.00
N ALA A 247 -0.85 11.27 10.95
CA ALA A 247 -1.67 12.11 10.08
C ALA A 247 -2.69 11.30 9.24
N LEU A 248 -2.44 10.00 9.03
CA LEU A 248 -3.40 9.10 8.40
C LEU A 248 -4.55 8.72 9.33
N ASP A 249 -4.38 8.84 10.64
CA ASP A 249 -5.45 8.51 11.57
C ASP A 249 -6.46 9.66 11.64
N ALA A 250 -7.73 9.30 11.50
CA ALA A 250 -8.85 10.16 11.85
C ALA A 250 -8.69 10.60 13.32
N PRO A 251 -9.03 11.85 13.68
CA PRO A 251 -9.26 12.18 15.09
C PRO A 251 -10.35 11.21 15.59
N ARG A 252 -10.08 10.55 16.72
CA ARG A 252 -11.09 9.70 17.38
C ARG A 252 -12.15 10.56 18.04
#